data_AF-A0A5N6PCW6-F1
#
_entry.id   AF-A0A5N6PCW6-F1
#
_cell.length_a   1.000
_cell.length_b   1.000
_cell.length_c   1.000
_cell.angle_alpha   90.00
_cell.angle_beta   90.00
_cell.angle_gamma   90.00
#
_symmetry.space_group_name_H-M   'P 1'
#
loop_
_entity.id
_entity.type
_entity.pdbx_description
1 polymer ?
#
loop_
_entity_poly.entity_id
_entity_poly.type
_entity_poly.pdbx_seq_one_letter_code
_entity_poly.pdbx_strand_id
1 'polypeptide(L)'
;MESSKARLSPIVIPYISPTPIKWATHLPLSRPINRPLSAVGHRSRGFSTFHALFVAIASLYFLLISDLFDENDHEKLLIYRRSTLSEATLGISSGYFLSDMIMILWNYPSLGGLEYVLHHGLSMIGTLQCIFSGEAHYYIFMVLFTESTTPFVNIRWYLDVAGMKSSNLYLWNGIAMFIGWLVARIMLFGFFFYHMYNHADQVRQVHMITFCGLLMIPPILVIMNLFWFFKIAKGMCEASSGYNPSKTMASATTTWSMSSLKSSLPSISCSSSSIRCSFRPPNFTRFKPNCKAVFGSFLGLAPLNPLPNLTSGSNSYEHNFTIIDNGGRISAMRHGRRVPKLSRPPDQRKALLRGLTTQLLKHGRIKTTRARASAVRKYVDKMITLAKEGSLHKRRQALGFIYEKQIVHALFAEVPERYGERNGGYTRIIRTLPRRGDNAPMAYIELV
;
A
#
# COMPACT_ATOMS: atom_id res chain seq x y z
N MET A 1 -47.78 8.07 -56.54
CA MET A 1 -47.26 7.17 -55.49
C MET A 1 -46.08 7.86 -54.83
N GLU A 2 -46.00 7.76 -53.50
CA GLU A 2 -45.22 8.66 -52.67
C GLU A 2 -44.50 7.86 -51.57
N SER A 3 -43.27 8.27 -51.24
CA SER A 3 -42.41 7.64 -50.23
C SER A 3 -41.99 6.17 -50.55
N SER A 4 -40.93 5.59 -49.98
CA SER A 4 -39.93 6.11 -49.03
C SER A 4 -38.52 5.63 -49.44
N LYS A 5 -37.53 6.53 -49.58
CA LYS A 5 -36.11 6.10 -49.60
C LYS A 5 -35.63 5.88 -48.16
N ALA A 6 -35.61 4.63 -47.72
CA ALA A 6 -35.20 4.25 -46.37
C ALA A 6 -33.73 4.64 -46.09
N ARG A 7 -33.53 5.68 -45.28
CA ARG A 7 -32.21 6.11 -44.81
C ARG A 7 -31.75 5.18 -43.69
N LEU A 8 -30.95 4.17 -44.01
CA LEU A 8 -30.29 3.33 -43.01
C LEU A 8 -29.42 4.20 -42.09
N SER A 9 -29.73 4.20 -40.80
CA SER A 9 -28.92 4.85 -39.76
C SER A 9 -27.77 3.92 -39.33
N PRO A 10 -26.58 4.45 -39.05
CA PRO A 10 -25.50 3.66 -38.45
C PRO A 10 -25.91 3.26 -37.02
N ILE A 11 -25.82 1.97 -36.71
CA ILE A 11 -26.11 1.46 -35.36
C ILE A 11 -24.99 1.92 -34.42
N VAL A 12 -25.31 2.89 -33.55
CA VAL A 12 -24.38 3.40 -32.54
C VAL A 12 -24.27 2.38 -31.41
N ILE A 13 -23.29 1.48 -31.51
CA ILE A 13 -22.91 0.59 -30.41
C ILE A 13 -22.26 1.45 -29.31
N PRO A 14 -22.77 1.46 -28.07
CA PRO A 14 -22.22 2.28 -27.00
C PRO A 14 -20.84 1.79 -26.57
N TYR A 15 -19.84 2.68 -26.58
CA TYR A 15 -18.47 2.37 -26.20
C TYR A 15 -18.35 2.15 -24.69
N ILE A 16 -18.42 0.89 -24.25
CA ILE A 16 -18.29 0.52 -22.84
C ILE A 16 -16.85 0.76 -22.37
N SER A 17 -16.66 1.81 -21.57
CA SER A 17 -15.36 2.08 -20.95
C SER A 17 -14.90 0.92 -20.05
N PRO A 18 -13.62 0.50 -20.10
CA PRO A 18 -13.10 -0.58 -19.26
C PRO A 18 -13.05 -0.13 -17.80
N THR A 19 -14.08 -0.48 -17.02
CA THR A 19 -14.06 -0.26 -15.57
C THR A 19 -13.08 -1.25 -14.91
N PRO A 20 -12.19 -0.79 -14.00
CA PRO A 20 -11.27 -1.69 -13.32
C PRO A 20 -12.04 -2.61 -12.36
N ILE A 21 -12.09 -3.90 -12.71
CA ILE A 21 -12.82 -4.93 -11.97
C ILE A 21 -12.32 -5.00 -10.52
N LYS A 22 -13.21 -4.72 -9.58
CA LYS A 22 -12.94 -4.81 -8.13
C LYS A 22 -13.52 -6.10 -7.56
N TRP A 23 -12.79 -7.21 -7.69
CA TRP A 23 -13.06 -8.36 -6.82
C TRP A 23 -12.46 -8.08 -5.43
N ALA A 24 -13.30 -8.17 -4.41
CA ALA A 24 -12.99 -7.75 -3.06
C ALA A 24 -12.76 -8.93 -2.13
N THR A 25 -11.81 -8.74 -1.21
CA THR A 25 -11.73 -9.32 0.14
C THR A 25 -12.84 -10.32 0.55
N HIS A 26 -12.48 -11.57 0.87
CA HIS A 26 -13.06 -12.30 2.01
C HIS A 26 -12.24 -13.57 2.33
N LEU A 27 -11.36 -13.49 3.35
CA LEU A 27 -10.94 -14.60 4.24
C LEU A 27 -10.18 -13.98 5.44
N PRO A 28 -10.29 -14.51 6.68
CA PRO A 28 -9.72 -13.90 7.88
C PRO A 28 -8.45 -14.62 8.42
N LEU A 29 -7.98 -14.13 9.58
CA LEU A 29 -6.78 -14.54 10.34
C LEU A 29 -5.41 -14.12 9.73
N SER A 30 -4.35 -13.91 10.53
CA SER A 30 -4.15 -12.93 11.62
C SER A 30 -2.77 -13.12 12.27
N ARG A 31 -1.88 -12.11 12.23
CA ARG A 31 -0.77 -11.89 13.19
C ARG A 31 0.00 -10.58 12.86
N PRO A 32 -0.13 -9.50 13.64
CA PRO A 32 0.70 -8.30 13.45
C PRO A 32 2.04 -8.47 14.18
N ILE A 33 3.08 -8.92 13.46
CA ILE A 33 4.44 -9.00 14.01
C ILE A 33 5.06 -7.59 13.99
N ASN A 34 5.28 -7.02 15.18
CA ASN A 34 5.88 -5.70 15.38
C ASN A 34 7.40 -5.70 15.12
N ARG A 35 7.83 -5.95 13.88
CA ARG A 35 9.17 -5.57 13.39
C ARG A 35 9.02 -4.33 12.49
N PRO A 36 9.91 -3.33 12.57
CA PRO A 36 9.89 -2.22 11.63
C PRO A 36 10.16 -2.76 10.22
N LEU A 37 9.16 -2.65 9.33
CA LEU A 37 9.18 -3.22 7.97
C LEU A 37 10.41 -2.79 7.15
N SER A 38 10.92 -1.58 7.40
CA SER A 38 12.19 -1.11 6.83
C SER A 38 13.37 -2.03 7.19
N ALA A 39 13.53 -2.41 8.46
CA ALA A 39 14.62 -3.28 8.92
C ALA A 39 14.41 -4.77 8.61
N VAL A 40 13.24 -5.16 8.08
CA VAL A 40 13.04 -6.45 7.41
C VAL A 40 13.48 -6.30 5.95
N GLY A 41 12.92 -5.34 5.23
CA GLY A 41 13.18 -5.09 3.80
C GLY A 41 14.60 -4.66 3.44
N HIS A 42 15.41 -4.17 4.39
CA HIS A 42 16.86 -3.97 4.21
C HIS A 42 17.64 -5.28 4.30
N ARG A 43 17.26 -6.19 5.20
CA ARG A 43 17.96 -7.47 5.42
C ARG A 43 17.63 -8.49 4.35
N SER A 44 16.37 -8.58 3.91
CA SER A 44 15.98 -9.46 2.80
C SER A 44 16.68 -9.08 1.50
N ARG A 45 16.72 -7.79 1.14
CA ARG A 45 17.44 -7.32 -0.06
C ARG A 45 18.96 -7.51 0.01
N GLY A 46 19.56 -7.46 1.19
CA GLY A 46 20.97 -7.81 1.37
C GLY A 46 21.23 -9.29 1.05
N PHE A 47 20.44 -10.19 1.63
CA PHE A 47 20.54 -11.63 1.38
C PHE A 47 20.23 -12.01 -0.08
N SER A 48 19.19 -11.39 -0.66
CA SER A 48 18.85 -11.48 -2.09
C SER A 48 19.99 -11.06 -3.00
N THR A 49 20.68 -9.95 -2.68
CA THR A 49 21.84 -9.48 -3.46
C THR A 49 23.01 -10.46 -3.39
N PHE A 50 23.26 -11.06 -2.21
CA PHE A 50 24.30 -12.08 -2.05
C PHE A 50 23.98 -13.36 -2.86
N HIS A 51 22.75 -13.87 -2.74
CA HIS A 51 22.31 -15.03 -3.51
C HIS A 51 22.40 -14.79 -5.02
N ALA A 52 21.89 -13.66 -5.50
CA ALA A 52 21.91 -13.28 -6.91
C ALA A 52 23.34 -13.19 -7.47
N LEU A 53 24.30 -12.66 -6.70
CA LEU A 53 25.71 -12.64 -7.09
C LEU A 53 26.33 -14.05 -7.11
N PHE A 54 26.10 -14.87 -6.08
CA PHE A 54 26.58 -16.26 -6.03
C PHE A 54 26.08 -17.07 -7.24
N VAL A 55 24.77 -17.01 -7.52
CA VAL A 55 24.15 -17.73 -8.63
C VAL A 55 24.56 -17.19 -9.99
N ALA A 56 24.70 -15.87 -10.16
CA ALA A 56 25.18 -15.29 -11.41
C ALA A 56 26.63 -15.71 -11.71
N ILE A 57 27.51 -15.72 -10.70
CA ILE A 57 28.91 -16.17 -10.84
C ILE A 57 28.97 -17.66 -11.16
N ALA A 58 28.21 -18.50 -10.44
CA ALA A 58 28.18 -19.94 -10.69
C ALA A 58 27.60 -20.28 -12.08
N SER A 59 26.56 -19.57 -12.51
CA SER A 59 25.99 -19.72 -13.86
C SER A 59 27.00 -19.30 -14.93
N LEU A 60 27.70 -18.18 -14.75
CA LEU A 60 28.75 -17.73 -15.68
C LEU A 60 29.89 -18.74 -15.78
N TYR A 61 30.32 -19.30 -14.65
CA TYR A 61 31.32 -20.36 -14.59
C TYR A 61 30.88 -21.60 -15.37
N PHE A 62 29.67 -22.12 -15.12
CA PHE A 62 29.18 -23.30 -15.82
C PHE A 62 28.92 -23.08 -17.32
N LEU A 63 28.44 -21.91 -17.71
CA LEU A 63 28.05 -21.64 -19.10
C LEU A 63 29.22 -21.25 -20.01
N LEU A 64 30.31 -20.69 -19.47
CA LEU A 64 31.42 -20.12 -20.28
C LEU A 64 32.84 -20.56 -19.88
N ILE A 65 33.04 -21.17 -18.70
CA ILE A 65 34.39 -21.46 -18.15
C ILE A 65 34.60 -22.96 -17.90
N SER A 66 33.53 -23.71 -17.66
CA SER A 66 33.59 -25.16 -17.39
C SER A 66 33.20 -25.97 -18.60
N ASP A 67 33.98 -27.00 -18.90
CA ASP A 67 33.78 -27.94 -20.03
C ASP A 67 32.48 -28.76 -19.91
N LEU A 68 31.78 -28.66 -18.77
CA LEU A 68 30.54 -29.37 -18.45
C LEU A 68 29.45 -29.23 -19.53
N PHE A 69 29.43 -28.13 -20.28
CA PHE A 69 28.45 -27.86 -21.34
C PHE A 69 29.09 -27.53 -22.71
N ASP A 70 30.33 -27.95 -22.96
CA ASP A 70 30.98 -27.74 -24.26
C ASP A 70 30.28 -28.56 -25.38
N GLU A 71 29.78 -27.86 -26.42
CA GLU A 71 29.13 -28.46 -27.58
C GLU A 71 30.08 -29.35 -28.41
N ASN A 72 31.40 -29.17 -28.27
CA ASN A 72 32.41 -29.94 -29.01
C ASN A 72 32.66 -31.35 -28.43
N ASP A 73 32.31 -31.61 -27.17
CA ASP A 73 32.32 -32.96 -26.60
C ASP A 73 31.15 -33.78 -27.19
N HIS A 74 31.46 -34.91 -27.81
CA HIS A 74 30.48 -35.78 -28.47
C HIS A 74 30.02 -36.97 -27.61
N GLU A 75 30.58 -37.23 -26.42
CA GLU A 75 30.25 -38.44 -25.66
C GLU A 75 28.83 -38.42 -25.05
N LYS A 76 28.31 -37.24 -24.70
CA LYS A 76 26.97 -37.10 -24.08
C LYS A 76 26.22 -35.88 -24.60
N LEU A 77 24.93 -36.08 -24.92
CA LEU A 77 24.00 -35.01 -25.23
C LEU A 77 23.97 -33.98 -24.10
N LEU A 78 24.13 -32.70 -24.46
CA LEU A 78 24.26 -31.56 -23.55
C LEU A 78 23.13 -31.50 -22.51
N ILE A 79 21.91 -31.92 -22.88
CA ILE A 79 20.73 -31.87 -22.01
C ILE A 79 20.77 -32.84 -20.80
N TYR A 80 21.61 -33.88 -20.82
CA TYR A 80 21.79 -34.83 -19.71
C TYR A 80 23.07 -34.58 -18.90
N ARG A 81 23.85 -33.54 -19.23
CA ARG A 81 25.11 -33.25 -18.53
C ARG A 81 24.84 -32.60 -17.17
N ARG A 82 25.46 -33.15 -16.13
CA ARG A 82 25.41 -32.65 -14.75
C ARG A 82 26.68 -33.00 -13.99
N SER A 83 27.04 -32.17 -13.03
CA SER A 83 28.10 -32.41 -12.05
C SER A 83 27.56 -32.21 -10.63
N THR A 84 28.22 -32.79 -9.64
CA THR A 84 27.89 -32.61 -8.21
C THR A 84 27.91 -31.14 -7.78
N LEU A 85 28.83 -30.34 -8.33
CA LEU A 85 28.91 -28.89 -8.10
C LEU A 85 27.68 -28.18 -8.70
N SER A 86 27.19 -28.63 -9.86
CA SER A 86 25.99 -28.09 -10.49
C SER A 86 24.72 -28.41 -9.68
N GLU A 87 24.57 -29.66 -9.22
CA GLU A 87 23.46 -30.08 -8.35
C GLU A 87 23.47 -29.33 -7.01
N ALA A 88 24.63 -29.20 -6.37
CA ALA A 88 24.79 -28.44 -5.13
C ALA A 88 24.40 -26.95 -5.33
N THR A 89 24.79 -26.34 -6.45
CA THR A 89 24.43 -24.96 -6.78
C THR A 89 22.93 -24.78 -6.96
N LEU A 90 22.27 -25.68 -7.71
CA LEU A 90 20.81 -25.66 -7.90
C LEU A 90 20.07 -25.94 -6.58
N GLY A 91 20.58 -26.84 -5.74
CA GLY A 91 20.06 -27.14 -4.40
C GLY A 91 20.10 -25.93 -3.47
N ILE A 92 21.25 -25.25 -3.39
CA ILE A 92 21.42 -23.98 -2.66
C ILE A 92 20.44 -22.92 -3.20
N SER A 93 20.30 -22.82 -4.52
CA SER A 93 19.36 -21.87 -5.15
C SER A 93 17.90 -22.17 -4.83
N SER A 94 17.50 -23.44 -4.81
CA SER A 94 16.14 -23.86 -4.49
C SER A 94 15.81 -23.64 -3.01
N GLY A 95 16.78 -23.89 -2.12
CA GLY A 95 16.67 -23.54 -0.70
C GLY A 95 16.52 -22.04 -0.45
N TYR A 96 17.23 -21.21 -1.22
CA TYR A 96 17.01 -19.75 -1.22
C TYR A 96 15.59 -19.40 -1.67
N PHE A 97 15.14 -19.88 -2.83
CA PHE A 97 13.81 -19.53 -3.36
C PHE A 97 12.68 -19.97 -2.44
N LEU A 98 12.81 -21.12 -1.76
CA LEU A 98 11.86 -21.57 -0.74
C LEU A 98 11.83 -20.62 0.46
N SER A 99 12.99 -20.17 0.94
CA SER A 99 13.10 -19.20 2.04
C SER A 99 12.46 -17.85 1.68
N ASP A 100 12.74 -17.32 0.48
CA ASP A 100 12.17 -16.08 -0.01
C ASP A 100 10.65 -16.21 -0.27
N MET A 101 10.19 -17.35 -0.79
CA MET A 101 8.76 -17.65 -0.94
C MET A 101 8.02 -17.60 0.41
N ILE A 102 8.55 -18.30 1.41
CA ILE A 102 8.00 -18.28 2.78
C ILE A 102 8.02 -16.84 3.33
N MET A 103 9.09 -16.08 3.10
CA MET A 103 9.21 -14.69 3.56
C MET A 103 8.18 -13.76 2.89
N ILE A 104 7.99 -13.88 1.57
CA ILE A 104 7.04 -13.07 0.80
C ILE A 104 5.62 -13.38 1.24
N LEU A 105 5.25 -14.67 1.34
CA LEU A 105 3.92 -15.10 1.79
C LEU A 105 3.62 -14.66 3.23
N TRP A 106 4.58 -14.86 4.15
CA TRP A 106 4.41 -14.51 5.56
C TRP A 106 4.22 -13.01 5.81
N ASN A 107 4.78 -12.16 4.93
CA ASN A 107 4.67 -10.71 5.01
C ASN A 107 3.75 -10.12 3.91
N TYR A 108 2.95 -10.95 3.22
CA TYR A 108 2.11 -10.51 2.11
C TYR A 108 1.00 -9.54 2.59
N PRO A 109 0.68 -8.46 1.85
CA PRO A 109 1.26 -7.99 0.58
C PRO A 109 2.34 -6.90 0.75
N SER A 110 3.06 -6.88 1.87
CA SER A 110 3.93 -5.75 2.24
C SER A 110 5.36 -5.78 1.68
N LEU A 111 5.84 -6.95 1.24
CA LEU A 111 7.18 -7.10 0.62
C LEU A 111 7.16 -7.13 -0.91
N GLY A 112 6.05 -7.54 -1.54
CA GLY A 112 5.90 -7.65 -2.99
C GLY A 112 4.44 -7.86 -3.41
N GLY A 113 4.17 -7.57 -4.69
CA GLY A 113 2.90 -7.89 -5.35
C GLY A 113 2.82 -9.35 -5.80
N LEU A 114 1.69 -9.74 -6.39
CA LEU A 114 1.45 -11.10 -6.86
C LEU A 114 2.43 -11.51 -7.98
N GLU A 115 2.98 -10.55 -8.73
CA GLU A 115 4.01 -10.80 -9.75
C GLU A 115 5.29 -11.39 -9.13
N TYR A 116 5.63 -11.00 -7.90
CA TYR A 116 6.82 -11.51 -7.20
C TYR A 116 6.61 -12.95 -6.73
N VAL A 117 5.39 -13.28 -6.27
CA VAL A 117 5.01 -14.66 -5.89
C VAL A 117 5.04 -15.56 -7.13
N LEU A 118 4.51 -15.10 -8.28
CA LEU A 118 4.61 -15.84 -9.53
C LEU A 118 6.06 -16.03 -9.98
N HIS A 119 6.89 -14.98 -9.95
CA HIS A 119 8.30 -15.09 -10.35
C HIS A 119 9.05 -16.14 -9.52
N HIS A 120 9.02 -16.01 -8.18
CA HIS A 120 9.79 -16.90 -7.31
C HIS A 120 9.19 -18.32 -7.30
N GLY A 121 7.87 -18.46 -7.47
CA GLY A 121 7.21 -19.76 -7.59
C GLY A 121 7.61 -20.49 -8.87
N LEU A 122 7.58 -19.81 -10.01
CA LEU A 122 8.01 -20.37 -11.30
C LEU A 122 9.50 -20.73 -11.31
N SER A 123 10.36 -19.85 -10.75
CA SER A 123 11.79 -20.12 -10.60
C SER A 123 12.06 -21.31 -9.67
N MET A 124 11.37 -21.41 -8.53
CA MET A 124 11.49 -22.54 -7.59
C MET A 124 11.01 -23.86 -8.19
N ILE A 125 9.88 -23.85 -8.92
CA ILE A 125 9.39 -25.05 -9.64
C ILE A 125 10.43 -25.48 -10.67
N GLY A 126 10.92 -24.55 -11.50
CA GLY A 126 11.93 -24.83 -12.52
C GLY A 126 13.24 -25.41 -11.97
N THR A 127 13.78 -24.86 -10.87
CA THR A 127 15.01 -25.40 -10.27
C THR A 127 14.78 -26.76 -9.61
N LEU A 128 13.73 -26.93 -8.82
CA LEU A 128 13.39 -28.22 -8.19
C LEU A 128 13.18 -29.30 -9.25
N GLN A 129 12.49 -28.97 -10.34
CA GLN A 129 12.20 -29.87 -11.44
C GLN A 129 13.46 -30.40 -12.13
N CYS A 130 14.45 -29.54 -12.38
CA CYS A 130 15.75 -29.97 -12.94
C CYS A 130 16.54 -30.83 -11.94
N ILE A 131 16.48 -30.53 -10.64
CA ILE A 131 17.13 -31.36 -9.59
C ILE A 131 16.48 -32.75 -9.50
N PHE A 132 15.15 -32.84 -9.59
CA PHE A 132 14.44 -34.13 -9.50
C PHE A 132 14.59 -35.01 -10.75
N SER A 133 14.82 -34.44 -11.92
CA SER A 133 15.11 -35.22 -13.13
C SER A 133 16.61 -35.47 -13.36
N GLY A 134 17.48 -34.57 -12.91
CA GLY A 134 18.90 -34.54 -13.27
C GLY A 134 19.16 -34.10 -14.72
N GLU A 135 18.18 -33.43 -15.34
CA GLU A 135 18.15 -33.03 -16.76
C GLU A 135 18.13 -31.50 -16.92
N ALA A 136 18.49 -31.03 -18.11
CA ALA A 136 18.35 -29.64 -18.56
C ALA A 136 19.10 -28.59 -17.70
N HIS A 137 20.17 -28.99 -17.00
CA HIS A 137 20.96 -28.11 -16.13
C HIS A 137 21.44 -26.83 -16.86
N TYR A 138 21.93 -26.95 -18.09
CA TYR A 138 22.33 -25.81 -18.94
C TYR A 138 21.22 -24.74 -19.07
N TYR A 139 20.00 -25.17 -19.36
CA TYR A 139 18.85 -24.27 -19.54
C TYR A 139 18.48 -23.55 -18.24
N ILE A 140 18.49 -24.25 -17.10
CA ILE A 140 18.20 -23.59 -15.81
C ILE A 140 19.34 -22.65 -15.38
N PHE A 141 20.61 -22.93 -15.69
CA PHE A 141 21.70 -21.97 -15.46
C PHE A 141 21.57 -20.70 -16.33
N MET A 142 21.12 -20.80 -17.59
CA MET A 142 20.80 -19.60 -18.38
C MET A 142 19.68 -18.76 -17.73
N VAL A 143 18.61 -19.38 -17.23
CA VAL A 143 17.53 -18.66 -16.53
C VAL A 143 18.02 -18.06 -15.20
N LEU A 144 18.88 -18.78 -14.47
CA LEU A 144 19.46 -18.32 -13.22
C LEU A 144 20.49 -17.20 -13.38
N PHE A 145 21.24 -17.15 -14.49
CA PHE A 145 22.13 -16.04 -14.81
C PHE A 145 21.38 -14.69 -14.89
N THR A 146 20.07 -14.70 -15.11
CA THR A 146 19.25 -13.47 -15.15
C THR A 146 19.11 -12.77 -13.78
N GLU A 147 19.44 -13.45 -12.68
CA GLU A 147 19.56 -12.84 -11.35
C GLU A 147 20.76 -11.89 -11.23
N SER A 148 21.72 -11.91 -12.17
CA SER A 148 22.76 -10.87 -12.30
C SER A 148 22.19 -9.43 -12.35
N THR A 149 20.92 -9.27 -12.71
CA THR A 149 20.22 -7.98 -12.74
C THR A 149 19.64 -7.52 -11.39
N THR A 150 19.39 -8.46 -10.46
CA THR A 150 18.76 -8.23 -9.15
C THR A 150 19.56 -7.29 -8.22
N PRO A 151 20.92 -7.33 -8.18
CA PRO A 151 21.72 -6.33 -7.46
C PRO A 151 21.40 -4.88 -7.88
N PHE A 152 21.21 -4.61 -9.18
CA PHE A 152 20.90 -3.25 -9.65
C PHE A 152 19.52 -2.77 -9.17
N VAL A 153 18.54 -3.66 -9.12
CA VAL A 153 17.18 -3.38 -8.58
C VAL A 153 17.24 -3.09 -7.08
N ASN A 154 18.01 -3.89 -6.32
CA ASN A 154 18.19 -3.69 -4.88
C ASN A 154 18.91 -2.37 -4.57
N ILE A 155 19.97 -2.04 -5.31
CA ILE A 155 20.65 -0.72 -5.23
C ILE A 155 19.66 0.41 -5.51
N ARG A 156 18.82 0.30 -6.56
CA ARG A 156 17.81 1.33 -6.88
C ARG A 156 16.83 1.57 -5.74
N TRP A 157 16.43 0.51 -5.04
CA TRP A 157 15.56 0.61 -3.86
C TRP A 157 16.24 1.30 -2.68
N TYR A 158 17.50 0.96 -2.37
CA TYR A 158 18.24 1.66 -1.31
C TYR A 158 18.39 3.16 -1.60
N LEU A 159 18.64 3.54 -2.87
CA LEU A 159 18.71 4.95 -3.27
C LEU A 159 17.36 5.69 -3.22
N ASP A 160 16.24 5.00 -3.46
CA ASP A 160 14.89 5.54 -3.23
C ASP A 160 14.67 5.84 -1.74
N VAL A 161 14.95 4.85 -0.87
CA VAL A 161 14.78 4.96 0.58
C VAL A 161 15.70 6.01 1.21
N ALA A 162 16.91 6.18 0.68
CA ALA A 162 17.82 7.27 1.05
C ALA A 162 17.39 8.66 0.53
N GLY A 163 16.34 8.73 -0.32
CA GLY A 163 15.86 9.96 -0.92
C GLY A 163 16.72 10.49 -2.08
N MET A 164 17.72 9.73 -2.54
CA MET A 164 18.78 10.16 -3.46
C MET A 164 18.38 10.13 -4.95
N LYS A 165 17.09 10.28 -5.26
CA LYS A 165 16.54 10.20 -6.63
C LYS A 165 17.06 11.25 -7.61
N SER A 166 17.59 12.36 -7.10
CA SER A 166 18.21 13.44 -7.90
C SER A 166 19.73 13.31 -8.04
N SER A 167 20.32 12.19 -7.61
CA SER A 167 21.77 11.96 -7.71
C SER A 167 22.15 11.33 -9.06
N ASN A 168 23.35 11.67 -9.57
CA ASN A 168 23.92 11.02 -10.75
C ASN A 168 24.04 9.50 -10.56
N LEU A 169 24.26 9.02 -9.32
CA LEU A 169 24.28 7.60 -8.97
C LEU A 169 22.95 6.90 -9.28
N TYR A 170 21.81 7.56 -9.04
CA TYR A 170 20.48 7.04 -9.40
C TYR A 170 20.22 7.04 -10.91
N LEU A 171 20.87 7.92 -11.68
CA LEU A 171 20.86 7.89 -13.15
C LEU A 171 21.72 6.73 -13.68
N TRP A 172 22.98 6.63 -13.26
CA TRP A 172 23.91 5.55 -13.65
C TRP A 172 23.36 4.16 -13.31
N ASN A 173 22.79 3.98 -12.12
CA ASN A 173 22.07 2.76 -11.74
C ASN A 173 20.88 2.46 -12.66
N GLY A 174 20.17 3.48 -13.16
CA GLY A 174 19.07 3.30 -14.11
C GLY A 174 19.54 2.83 -15.48
N ILE A 175 20.65 3.40 -15.98
CA ILE A 175 21.29 2.99 -17.24
C ILE A 175 21.82 1.54 -17.12
N ALA A 176 22.53 1.22 -16.03
CA ALA A 176 23.02 -0.13 -15.76
C ALA A 176 21.88 -1.15 -15.64
N MET A 177 20.76 -0.79 -14.97
CA MET A 177 19.55 -1.62 -14.95
C MET A 177 19.02 -1.91 -16.36
N PHE A 178 18.90 -0.90 -17.22
CA PHE A 178 18.34 -1.08 -18.56
C PHE A 178 19.24 -1.95 -19.45
N ILE A 179 20.55 -1.72 -19.46
CA ILE A 179 21.51 -2.53 -20.22
C ILE A 179 21.51 -3.97 -19.70
N GLY A 180 21.58 -4.16 -18.38
CA GLY A 180 21.50 -5.49 -17.77
C GLY A 180 20.19 -6.22 -18.08
N TRP A 181 19.04 -5.52 -18.07
CA TRP A 181 17.75 -6.12 -18.41
C TRP A 181 17.65 -6.49 -19.91
N LEU A 182 18.17 -5.64 -20.80
CA LEU A 182 18.23 -5.91 -22.23
C LEU A 182 19.08 -7.15 -22.52
N VAL A 183 20.30 -7.21 -22.00
CA VAL A 183 21.21 -8.33 -22.25
C VAL A 183 20.73 -9.61 -21.55
N ALA A 184 20.60 -9.59 -20.22
CA ALA A 184 20.35 -10.80 -19.44
C ALA A 184 18.88 -11.23 -19.40
N ARG A 185 17.89 -10.34 -19.58
CA ARG A 185 16.45 -10.68 -19.50
C ARG A 185 15.68 -10.60 -20.80
N ILE A 186 16.24 -10.03 -21.88
CA ILE A 186 15.65 -10.06 -23.24
C ILE A 186 16.52 -10.89 -24.19
N MET A 187 17.78 -10.49 -24.45
CA MET A 187 18.64 -11.15 -25.44
C MET A 187 18.96 -12.60 -25.06
N LEU A 188 19.32 -12.86 -23.79
CA LEU A 188 19.58 -14.22 -23.31
C LEU A 188 18.35 -15.14 -23.42
N PHE A 189 17.14 -14.62 -23.19
CA PHE A 189 15.91 -15.39 -23.38
C PHE A 189 15.58 -15.64 -24.86
N GLY A 190 15.98 -14.73 -25.76
CA GLY A 190 15.97 -14.96 -27.21
C GLY A 190 16.93 -16.09 -27.59
N PHE A 191 18.17 -16.06 -27.08
CA PHE A 191 19.16 -17.12 -27.27
C PHE A 191 18.68 -18.47 -26.68
N PHE A 192 18.09 -18.47 -25.49
CA PHE A 192 17.50 -19.66 -24.86
C PHE A 192 16.52 -20.37 -25.80
N PHE A 193 15.56 -19.64 -26.39
CA PHE A 193 14.58 -20.25 -27.29
C PHE A 193 15.18 -20.64 -28.64
N TYR A 194 16.15 -19.88 -29.16
CA TYR A 194 16.90 -20.23 -30.36
C TYR A 194 17.68 -21.54 -30.18
N HIS A 195 18.44 -21.67 -29.08
CA HIS A 195 19.15 -22.88 -28.71
C HIS A 195 18.20 -24.07 -28.47
N MET A 196 17.07 -23.85 -27.78
CA MET A 196 16.04 -24.88 -27.56
C MET A 196 15.35 -25.33 -28.85
N TYR A 197 15.23 -24.45 -29.86
CA TYR A 197 14.71 -24.78 -31.18
C TYR A 197 15.72 -25.59 -32.00
N ASN A 198 16.99 -25.16 -32.06
CA ASN A 198 18.05 -25.90 -32.74
C ASN A 198 18.25 -27.30 -32.13
N HIS A 199 18.17 -27.41 -30.80
CA HIS A 199 18.30 -28.67 -30.05
C HIS A 199 16.96 -29.35 -29.76
N ALA A 200 15.90 -29.08 -30.53
CA ALA A 200 14.56 -29.60 -30.30
C ALA A 200 14.51 -31.14 -30.18
N ASP A 201 15.36 -31.86 -30.91
CA ASP A 201 15.43 -33.33 -30.85
C ASP A 201 16.07 -33.86 -29.57
N GLN A 202 16.99 -33.13 -28.93
CA GLN A 202 17.44 -33.43 -27.57
C GLN A 202 16.36 -33.08 -26.54
N VAL A 203 15.71 -31.92 -26.73
CA VAL A 203 14.62 -31.43 -25.85
C VAL A 203 13.41 -32.37 -25.85
N ARG A 204 13.15 -33.11 -26.92
CA ARG A 204 12.08 -34.14 -26.96
C ARG A 204 12.38 -35.42 -26.16
N GLN A 205 13.63 -35.65 -25.75
CA GLN A 205 14.04 -36.90 -25.09
C GLN A 205 14.00 -36.83 -23.55
N VAL A 206 13.97 -35.63 -22.95
CA VAL A 206 13.89 -35.47 -21.50
C VAL A 206 12.56 -35.97 -20.93
N HIS A 207 12.53 -36.27 -19.64
CA HIS A 207 11.32 -36.72 -18.95
C HIS A 207 10.13 -35.77 -19.18
N MET A 208 8.93 -36.34 -19.39
CA MET A 208 7.70 -35.60 -19.76
C MET A 208 7.41 -34.39 -18.85
N ILE A 209 7.71 -34.49 -17.55
CA ILE A 209 7.59 -33.36 -16.64
C ILE A 209 8.59 -32.27 -17.06
N THR A 210 9.89 -32.56 -17.13
CA THR A 210 10.98 -31.66 -17.58
C THR A 210 10.62 -30.93 -18.88
N PHE A 211 10.15 -31.67 -19.89
CA PHE A 211 9.72 -31.13 -21.18
C PHE A 211 8.61 -30.07 -21.02
N CYS A 212 7.54 -30.40 -20.30
CA CYS A 212 6.44 -29.47 -20.03
C CYS A 212 6.90 -28.23 -19.23
N GLY A 213 7.85 -28.36 -18.31
CA GLY A 213 8.43 -27.22 -17.59
C GLY A 213 9.24 -26.30 -18.49
N LEU A 214 10.12 -26.88 -19.33
CA LEU A 214 10.95 -26.13 -20.27
C LEU A 214 10.11 -25.40 -21.33
N LEU A 215 8.95 -25.96 -21.71
CA LEU A 215 8.03 -25.33 -22.65
C LEU A 215 7.13 -24.26 -22.00
N MET A 216 6.73 -24.42 -20.72
CA MET A 216 5.75 -23.53 -20.07
C MET A 216 6.36 -22.43 -19.19
N ILE A 217 7.44 -22.71 -18.44
CA ILE A 217 7.98 -21.76 -17.46
C ILE A 217 8.73 -20.59 -18.14
N PRO A 218 9.65 -20.80 -19.09
CA PRO A 218 10.39 -19.71 -19.73
C PRO A 218 9.51 -18.68 -20.46
N PRO A 219 8.46 -19.06 -21.23
CA PRO A 219 7.59 -18.06 -21.88
C PRO A 219 6.85 -17.15 -20.89
N ILE A 220 6.39 -17.69 -19.75
CA ILE A 220 5.73 -16.89 -18.71
C ILE A 220 6.73 -15.91 -18.07
N LEU A 221 7.96 -16.36 -17.83
CA LEU A 221 9.04 -15.49 -17.35
C LEU A 221 9.39 -14.39 -18.36
N VAL A 222 9.37 -14.67 -19.68
CA VAL A 222 9.59 -13.66 -20.73
C VAL A 222 8.46 -12.63 -20.80
N ILE A 223 7.19 -13.04 -20.76
CA ILE A 223 6.06 -12.11 -20.74
C ILE A 223 6.19 -11.13 -19.56
N MET A 224 6.58 -11.64 -18.38
CA MET A 224 6.83 -10.82 -17.20
C MET A 224 8.09 -9.93 -17.35
N ASN A 225 9.20 -10.46 -17.88
CA ASN A 225 10.42 -9.69 -18.12
C ASN A 225 10.22 -8.55 -19.12
N LEU A 226 9.40 -8.75 -20.16
CA LEU A 226 8.99 -7.72 -21.12
C LEU A 226 8.16 -6.61 -20.46
N PHE A 227 7.20 -6.96 -19.60
CA PHE A 227 6.40 -6.00 -18.84
C PHE A 227 7.25 -5.10 -17.93
N TRP A 228 8.27 -5.67 -17.28
CA TRP A 228 9.23 -4.89 -16.49
C TRP A 228 10.20 -4.08 -17.36
N PHE A 229 10.69 -4.65 -18.47
CA PHE A 229 11.53 -3.92 -19.42
C PHE A 229 10.83 -2.68 -19.98
N PHE A 230 9.56 -2.79 -20.38
CA PHE A 230 8.75 -1.66 -20.84
C PHE A 230 8.63 -0.56 -19.77
N LYS A 231 8.44 -0.92 -18.49
CA LYS A 231 8.42 0.05 -17.37
C LYS A 231 9.77 0.75 -17.21
N ILE A 232 10.89 0.04 -17.34
CA ILE A 232 12.25 0.59 -17.21
C ILE A 232 12.56 1.52 -18.39
N ALA A 233 12.30 1.07 -19.62
CA ALA A 233 12.46 1.85 -20.85
C ALA A 233 11.64 3.15 -20.78
N LYS A 234 10.36 3.08 -20.40
CA LYS A 234 9.52 4.28 -20.21
C LYS A 234 10.11 5.23 -19.16
N GLY A 235 10.58 4.70 -18.03
CA GLY A 235 11.22 5.51 -16.98
C GLY A 235 12.53 6.18 -17.44
N MET A 236 13.25 5.60 -18.41
CA MET A 236 14.39 6.25 -19.05
C MET A 236 13.99 7.31 -20.08
N CYS A 237 12.96 7.09 -20.89
CA CYS A 237 12.45 8.09 -21.83
C CYS A 237 11.90 9.34 -21.09
N GLU A 238 11.23 9.15 -19.95
CA GLU A 238 10.81 10.26 -19.08
C GLU A 238 12.01 11.03 -18.50
N ALA A 239 13.12 10.34 -18.20
CA ALA A 239 14.35 10.99 -17.72
C ALA A 239 15.11 11.73 -18.84
N SER A 240 15.27 11.14 -20.02
CA SER A 240 16.03 11.73 -21.14
C SER A 240 15.30 12.89 -21.81
N SER A 241 13.96 12.85 -21.85
CA SER A 241 13.12 13.95 -22.34
C SER A 241 13.16 15.21 -21.44
N GLY A 242 13.91 15.21 -20.33
CA GLY A 242 13.83 16.24 -19.29
C GLY A 242 12.43 16.37 -18.68
N TYR A 243 11.59 15.33 -18.82
CA TYR A 243 10.18 15.38 -18.51
C TYR A 243 9.98 15.37 -16.99
N ASN A 244 9.98 16.56 -16.40
CA ASN A 244 9.55 16.72 -15.02
C ASN A 244 8.01 16.66 -14.98
N PRO A 245 7.39 15.60 -14.42
CA PRO A 245 5.93 15.51 -14.35
C PRO A 245 5.31 16.66 -13.55
N SER A 246 6.05 17.35 -12.68
CA SER A 246 5.55 18.55 -11.98
C SER A 246 5.49 19.81 -12.85
N LYS A 247 6.12 19.83 -14.03
CA LYS A 247 5.96 20.92 -15.02
C LYS A 247 4.82 20.60 -15.99
N THR A 248 4.74 19.38 -16.51
CA THR A 248 3.67 19.00 -17.44
C THR A 248 2.30 18.95 -16.73
N MET A 249 2.22 18.48 -15.48
CA MET A 249 1.01 18.63 -14.65
C MET A 249 0.76 20.06 -14.14
N ALA A 250 1.54 21.07 -14.55
CA ALA A 250 1.19 22.48 -14.38
C ALA A 250 0.67 23.09 -15.70
N SER A 251 1.24 22.70 -16.85
CA SER A 251 0.78 23.17 -18.18
C SER A 251 -0.47 22.45 -18.69
N ALA A 252 -0.68 21.18 -18.33
CA ALA A 252 -1.86 20.39 -18.68
C ALA A 252 -2.98 20.49 -17.63
N THR A 253 -2.79 21.27 -16.56
CA THR A 253 -3.81 21.51 -15.52
C THR A 253 -4.44 22.90 -15.61
N THR A 254 -3.99 23.74 -16.54
CA THR A 254 -4.50 25.12 -16.73
C THR A 254 -5.95 25.16 -17.25
N THR A 255 -6.51 24.02 -17.65
CA THR A 255 -7.93 23.82 -18.01
C THR A 255 -8.79 23.16 -16.92
N TRP A 256 -8.36 23.20 -15.65
CA TRP A 256 -9.25 22.93 -14.51
C TRP A 256 -9.92 24.21 -13.99
N SER A 257 -11.05 24.57 -14.59
CA SER A 257 -11.88 25.69 -14.11
C SER A 257 -12.50 25.38 -12.75
N MET A 258 -12.16 26.15 -11.72
CA MET A 258 -12.66 25.99 -10.34
C MET A 258 -14.09 26.50 -10.13
N SER A 259 -14.96 26.40 -11.15
CA SER A 259 -16.36 26.84 -11.10
C SER A 259 -17.14 26.23 -9.93
N SER A 260 -16.92 24.94 -9.62
CA SER A 260 -17.62 24.21 -8.56
C SER A 260 -17.36 24.75 -7.13
N LEU A 261 -16.21 25.41 -6.90
CA LEU A 261 -15.92 26.08 -5.61
C LEU A 261 -16.56 27.46 -5.50
N LYS A 262 -16.92 28.11 -6.61
CA LYS A 262 -17.70 29.35 -6.63
C LYS A 262 -19.22 29.09 -6.68
N SER A 263 -19.66 28.01 -7.32
CA SER A 263 -21.08 27.73 -7.59
C SER A 263 -21.87 27.10 -6.43
N SER A 264 -21.42 27.26 -5.18
CA SER A 264 -21.98 26.55 -4.01
C SER A 264 -22.24 27.44 -2.77
N LEU A 265 -22.29 28.76 -2.97
CA LEU A 265 -22.74 29.75 -1.96
C LEU A 265 -23.75 30.75 -2.57
N PRO A 266 -24.68 31.31 -1.78
CA PRO A 266 -25.67 32.26 -2.27
C PRO A 266 -25.06 33.65 -2.53
N SER A 267 -25.67 34.41 -3.44
CA SER A 267 -25.33 35.81 -3.70
C SER A 267 -25.73 36.70 -2.51
N ILE A 268 -24.75 37.44 -1.98
CA ILE A 268 -25.00 38.48 -0.98
C ILE A 268 -25.41 39.75 -1.72
N SER A 269 -26.72 39.98 -1.83
CA SER A 269 -27.27 41.28 -2.23
C SER A 269 -27.24 42.23 -1.03
N CYS A 270 -26.28 43.15 -0.99
CA CYS A 270 -26.26 44.23 0.00
C CYS A 270 -27.35 45.27 -0.32
N SER A 271 -28.50 45.17 0.35
CA SER A 271 -29.50 46.25 0.45
C SER A 271 -29.37 46.96 1.80
N SER A 272 -28.82 48.18 1.79
CA SER A 272 -28.67 48.99 2.99
C SER A 272 -30.02 49.59 3.40
N SER A 273 -30.66 49.06 4.45
CA SER A 273 -31.83 49.68 5.09
C SER A 273 -31.67 49.72 6.61
N SER A 274 -31.59 50.95 7.15
CA SER A 274 -31.48 51.20 8.58
C SER A 274 -32.84 51.10 9.26
N ILE A 275 -33.07 50.04 10.06
CA ILE A 275 -34.26 49.93 10.92
C ILE A 275 -33.82 49.91 12.40
N ARG A 276 -34.20 50.98 13.11
CA ARG A 276 -33.99 51.14 14.55
C ARG A 276 -35.16 50.48 15.31
N CYS A 277 -34.92 49.33 15.93
CA CYS A 277 -35.88 48.71 16.86
C CYS A 277 -35.27 48.57 18.26
N SER A 278 -35.90 49.23 19.23
CA SER A 278 -35.58 49.11 20.66
C SER A 278 -36.26 47.89 21.27
N PHE A 279 -35.52 47.04 21.98
CA PHE A 279 -36.11 46.04 22.89
C PHE A 279 -35.44 46.06 24.27
N ARG A 280 -36.28 45.91 25.29
CA ARG A 280 -35.97 46.10 26.71
C ARG A 280 -35.61 44.75 27.35
N PRO A 281 -34.61 44.64 28.24
CA PRO A 281 -34.31 43.39 28.92
C PRO A 281 -35.42 43.04 29.94
N PRO A 282 -35.89 41.78 30.00
CA PRO A 282 -36.77 41.33 31.07
C PRO A 282 -35.96 40.93 32.31
N ASN A 283 -36.35 41.44 33.48
CA ASN A 283 -35.87 40.94 34.77
C ASN A 283 -36.40 39.51 34.99
N PHE A 284 -35.52 38.58 35.40
CA PHE A 284 -35.95 37.26 35.88
C PHE A 284 -35.84 37.20 37.41
N THR A 285 -36.98 37.06 38.08
CA THR A 285 -37.07 37.00 39.54
C THR A 285 -36.73 35.60 40.07
N ARG A 286 -36.14 35.56 41.28
CA ARG A 286 -35.80 34.32 41.98
C ARG A 286 -37.05 33.73 42.64
N PHE A 287 -37.49 32.56 42.17
CA PHE A 287 -38.49 31.74 42.86
C PHE A 287 -37.97 30.31 43.14
N LYS A 288 -38.19 29.84 44.37
CA LYS A 288 -38.16 28.41 44.76
C LYS A 288 -39.61 27.92 44.89
N PRO A 289 -39.86 26.64 44.64
CA PRO A 289 -40.69 25.83 45.55
C PRO A 289 -39.89 24.71 46.24
N ASN A 290 -40.57 23.90 47.06
CA ASN A 290 -39.98 22.94 47.98
C ASN A 290 -40.94 21.76 48.24
N CYS A 291 -40.41 20.53 48.37
CA CYS A 291 -40.96 19.34 49.08
C CYS A 291 -39.84 18.28 49.09
N LYS A 292 -39.45 17.63 50.20
CA LYS A 292 -40.19 16.67 51.06
C LYS A 292 -40.68 15.45 50.26
N ALA A 293 -40.41 14.20 50.64
CA ALA A 293 -39.63 13.62 51.76
C ALA A 293 -38.98 12.28 51.25
N VAL A 294 -38.48 11.28 51.98
CA VAL A 294 -38.53 10.82 53.40
C VAL A 294 -37.17 10.16 53.75
N PHE A 295 -36.82 10.00 55.03
CA PHE A 295 -35.77 9.09 55.52
C PHE A 295 -36.41 7.98 56.37
N GLY A 296 -35.98 6.73 56.19
CA GLY A 296 -36.43 5.59 56.99
C GLY A 296 -35.24 4.75 57.43
N SER A 297 -35.03 4.62 58.73
CA SER A 297 -33.93 3.87 59.34
C SER A 297 -34.47 2.63 60.05
N PHE A 298 -33.86 1.46 59.87
CA PHE A 298 -34.02 0.33 60.79
C PHE A 298 -32.75 -0.53 60.84
N LEU A 299 -32.49 -1.17 61.98
CA LEU A 299 -31.34 -2.05 62.21
C LEU A 299 -31.67 -3.50 61.85
N GLY A 300 -30.65 -4.32 61.56
CA GLY A 300 -30.83 -5.77 61.44
C GLY A 300 -29.55 -6.56 61.12
N LEU A 301 -28.99 -7.18 62.15
CA LEU A 301 -28.17 -8.42 62.14
C LEU A 301 -26.90 -8.51 61.27
N ALA A 302 -25.82 -8.91 61.95
CA ALA A 302 -24.63 -9.57 61.40
C ALA A 302 -24.48 -10.93 62.12
N PRO A 303 -23.43 -11.75 61.89
CA PRO A 303 -22.43 -11.80 60.81
C PRO A 303 -22.39 -13.19 60.14
N LEU A 304 -21.38 -13.46 59.28
CA LEU A 304 -20.39 -14.54 59.47
C LEU A 304 -19.43 -14.63 58.26
N ASN A 305 -18.13 -14.80 58.55
CA ASN A 305 -17.11 -15.21 57.56
C ASN A 305 -17.02 -16.75 57.51
N PRO A 306 -16.28 -17.31 56.54
CA PRO A 306 -14.97 -17.84 56.93
C PRO A 306 -13.80 -17.49 56.01
N LEU A 307 -12.64 -17.30 56.63
CA LEU A 307 -11.29 -17.40 56.06
C LEU A 307 -10.83 -18.88 56.13
N PRO A 308 -9.61 -19.23 55.68
CA PRO A 308 -8.99 -19.01 54.37
C PRO A 308 -8.46 -20.37 53.82
N ASN A 309 -7.68 -20.37 52.73
CA ASN A 309 -6.48 -21.23 52.71
C ASN A 309 -5.38 -20.72 51.76
N LEU A 310 -4.13 -21.10 52.02
CA LEU A 310 -2.94 -20.52 51.37
C LEU A 310 -1.87 -21.59 51.07
N THR A 311 -1.73 -21.98 49.81
CA THR A 311 -0.58 -22.73 49.26
C THR A 311 -0.22 -22.13 47.89
N SER A 312 0.93 -21.46 47.77
CA SER A 312 2.25 -22.03 47.44
C SER A 312 2.37 -22.42 45.95
N GLY A 313 3.09 -21.63 45.14
CA GLY A 313 3.24 -21.88 43.70
C GLY A 313 3.85 -20.74 42.86
N SER A 314 5.15 -20.47 43.04
CA SER A 314 6.09 -19.88 42.05
C SER A 314 5.62 -18.84 40.99
N ASN A 315 6.03 -17.59 41.18
CA ASN A 315 6.48 -16.59 40.18
C ASN A 315 6.03 -16.69 38.71
N SER A 316 5.13 -15.80 38.27
CA SER A 316 5.21 -15.18 36.94
C SER A 316 4.54 -13.79 36.90
N TYR A 317 5.15 -12.81 36.21
CA TYR A 317 4.69 -11.41 36.17
C TYR A 317 3.70 -11.15 35.02
N GLU A 318 2.46 -11.62 35.15
CA GLU A 318 1.33 -11.32 34.25
C GLU A 318 0.41 -10.26 34.87
N HIS A 319 0.68 -8.96 34.64
CA HIS A 319 -0.23 -7.87 35.05
C HIS A 319 -1.44 -7.68 34.10
N ASN A 320 -2.07 -8.79 33.70
CA ASN A 320 -3.40 -8.80 33.10
C ASN A 320 -4.46 -8.97 34.19
N PHE A 321 -4.84 -7.88 34.86
CA PHE A 321 -5.91 -7.90 35.87
C PHE A 321 -7.30 -8.02 35.22
N THR A 322 -7.62 -9.22 34.76
CA THR A 322 -8.97 -9.66 34.40
C THR A 322 -9.45 -10.64 35.46
N ILE A 323 -9.99 -10.11 36.56
CA ILE A 323 -10.91 -10.90 37.39
C ILE A 323 -12.09 -11.30 36.49
N ILE A 324 -12.39 -12.59 36.48
CA ILE A 324 -13.52 -13.19 35.76
C ILE A 324 -14.68 -13.26 36.73
N ASP A 325 -15.75 -12.53 36.45
CA ASP A 325 -17.06 -12.75 37.06
C ASP A 325 -18.18 -12.40 36.08
N ASN A 326 -19.10 -13.35 35.88
CA ASN A 326 -20.44 -13.20 35.27
C ASN A 326 -20.57 -12.27 34.04
N GLY A 327 -19.60 -12.28 33.12
CA GLY A 327 -19.67 -11.67 31.78
C GLY A 327 -19.72 -10.13 31.72
N GLY A 328 -19.95 -9.47 32.86
CA GLY A 328 -20.06 -8.01 32.96
C GLY A 328 -18.71 -7.32 32.83
N ARG A 329 -18.43 -6.72 31.66
CA ARG A 329 -17.23 -5.87 31.50
C ARG A 329 -17.34 -4.56 32.28
N ILE A 330 -16.97 -4.61 33.56
CA ILE A 330 -16.83 -3.44 34.46
C ILE A 330 -15.79 -2.48 33.87
N SER A 331 -16.27 -1.55 33.05
CA SER A 331 -15.44 -0.58 32.35
C SER A 331 -15.22 0.64 33.25
N ALA A 332 -14.32 0.51 34.23
CA ALA A 332 -13.94 1.58 35.14
C ALA A 332 -13.76 2.92 34.40
N MET A 333 -14.46 3.96 34.86
CA MET A 333 -14.54 5.24 34.16
C MET A 333 -13.16 5.91 34.10
N ARG A 334 -12.56 5.92 32.90
CA ARG A 334 -11.22 6.51 32.72
C ARG A 334 -11.31 8.03 32.68
N HIS A 335 -11.13 8.65 33.85
CA HIS A 335 -10.97 10.09 34.03
C HIS A 335 -9.92 10.68 33.07
N GLY A 336 -10.10 11.94 32.67
CA GLY A 336 -9.16 12.66 31.79
C GLY A 336 -9.11 12.19 30.32
N ARG A 337 -9.85 11.16 29.89
CA ARG A 337 -9.71 10.56 28.54
C ARG A 337 -10.28 11.43 27.40
N ARG A 338 -9.50 12.39 26.90
CA ARG A 338 -9.86 13.32 25.81
C ARG A 338 -9.75 12.76 24.36
N VAL A 339 -9.49 11.46 24.15
CA VAL A 339 -9.31 10.87 22.80
C VAL A 339 -10.41 9.84 22.47
N PRO A 340 -11.27 10.07 21.44
CA PRO A 340 -12.34 9.16 21.06
C PRO A 340 -11.80 7.87 20.43
N LYS A 341 -12.31 6.70 20.86
CA LYS A 341 -11.86 5.39 20.33
C LYS A 341 -12.32 5.12 18.88
N LEU A 342 -13.49 5.64 18.48
CA LEU A 342 -14.17 5.35 17.19
C LEU A 342 -14.33 3.84 16.88
N SER A 343 -14.46 3.03 17.94
CA SER A 343 -14.52 1.56 17.92
C SER A 343 -13.45 0.91 17.04
N ARG A 344 -12.21 1.45 17.08
CA ARG A 344 -11.08 1.02 16.26
C ARG A 344 -9.76 0.95 17.06
N PRO A 345 -8.85 0.03 16.68
CA PRO A 345 -7.42 0.10 17.00
C PRO A 345 -6.78 1.47 16.66
N PRO A 346 -5.65 1.84 17.30
CA PRO A 346 -5.07 3.18 17.20
C PRO A 346 -4.51 3.52 15.80
N ASP A 347 -3.93 2.54 15.14
CA ASP A 347 -3.47 2.54 13.75
C ASP A 347 -4.63 2.78 12.76
N GLN A 348 -5.67 1.95 12.78
CA GLN A 348 -6.87 2.10 11.96
C GLN A 348 -7.56 3.45 12.19
N ARG A 349 -7.62 3.91 13.45
CA ARG A 349 -8.15 5.24 13.78
C ARG A 349 -7.28 6.37 13.20
N LYS A 350 -5.95 6.25 13.24
CA LYS A 350 -5.03 7.23 12.62
C LYS A 350 -5.25 7.28 11.10
N ALA A 351 -5.29 6.12 10.43
CA ALA A 351 -5.54 6.05 8.99
C ALA A 351 -6.90 6.64 8.57
N LEU A 352 -7.98 6.28 9.28
CA LEU A 352 -9.32 6.82 9.04
C LEU A 352 -9.37 8.35 9.18
N LEU A 353 -8.74 8.92 10.21
CA LEU A 353 -8.76 10.36 10.46
C LEU A 353 -7.89 11.14 9.47
N ARG A 354 -6.76 10.58 9.01
CA ARG A 354 -5.98 11.12 7.87
C ARG A 354 -6.83 11.18 6.61
N GLY A 355 -7.53 10.09 6.30
CA GLY A 355 -8.42 9.99 5.14
C GLY A 355 -9.54 11.02 5.16
N LEU A 356 -10.30 11.08 6.25
CA LEU A 356 -11.41 12.04 6.39
C LEU A 356 -10.94 13.50 6.39
N THR A 357 -9.76 13.80 6.94
CA THR A 357 -9.17 15.15 6.86
C THR A 357 -8.81 15.50 5.41
N THR A 358 -8.16 14.58 4.69
CA THR A 358 -7.80 14.75 3.27
C THR A 358 -9.05 15.00 2.42
N GLN A 359 -10.11 14.22 2.62
CA GLN A 359 -11.37 14.33 1.88
C GLN A 359 -12.16 15.61 2.20
N LEU A 360 -12.17 16.07 3.47
CA LEU A 360 -12.80 17.35 3.80
C LEU A 360 -12.06 18.54 3.17
N LEU A 361 -10.73 18.54 3.19
CA LEU A 361 -9.94 19.59 2.54
C LEU A 361 -10.08 19.57 1.01
N LYS A 362 -10.32 18.40 0.41
CA LYS A 362 -10.55 18.24 -1.04
C LYS A 362 -11.91 18.77 -1.52
N HIS A 363 -12.96 18.58 -0.73
CA HIS A 363 -14.34 18.79 -1.16
C HIS A 363 -15.08 19.90 -0.39
N GLY A 364 -14.45 20.53 0.61
CA GLY A 364 -15.04 21.57 1.46
C GLY A 364 -16.12 21.07 2.44
N ARG A 365 -16.88 20.02 2.08
CA ARG A 365 -17.99 19.45 2.87
C ARG A 365 -18.10 17.93 2.65
N ILE A 366 -18.24 17.15 3.72
CA ILE A 366 -18.45 15.69 3.66
C ILE A 366 -19.53 15.20 4.63
N LYS A 367 -20.24 14.13 4.27
CA LYS A 367 -21.28 13.47 5.10
C LYS A 367 -20.68 12.29 5.87
N THR A 368 -20.70 12.31 7.20
CA THR A 368 -20.13 11.25 8.05
C THR A 368 -21.00 10.99 9.29
N THR A 369 -20.63 10.03 10.15
CA THR A 369 -21.31 9.87 11.44
C THR A 369 -20.86 10.97 12.42
N ARG A 370 -21.76 11.45 13.29
CA ARG A 370 -21.53 12.53 14.27
C ARG A 370 -20.26 12.31 15.12
N ALA A 371 -19.96 11.06 15.49
CA ALA A 371 -18.76 10.69 16.23
C ALA A 371 -17.46 10.86 15.40
N ARG A 372 -17.49 10.52 14.10
CA ARG A 372 -16.34 10.74 13.19
C ARG A 372 -16.15 12.23 12.91
N ALA A 373 -17.21 12.96 12.57
CA ALA A 373 -17.18 14.41 12.36
C ALA A 373 -16.54 15.14 13.55
N SER A 374 -17.01 14.86 14.78
CA SER A 374 -16.46 15.46 16.00
C SER A 374 -14.97 15.17 16.20
N ALA A 375 -14.53 13.93 15.92
CA ALA A 375 -13.13 13.54 16.03
C ALA A 375 -12.22 14.16 14.94
N VAL A 376 -12.75 14.42 13.74
CA VAL A 376 -12.01 14.98 12.60
C VAL A 376 -11.65 16.46 12.82
N ARG A 377 -12.51 17.25 13.46
CA ARG A 377 -12.30 18.69 13.74
C ARG A 377 -10.87 19.00 14.21
N LYS A 378 -10.40 18.34 15.27
CA LYS A 378 -9.07 18.56 15.86
C LYS A 378 -7.91 18.40 14.87
N TYR A 379 -8.05 17.53 13.87
CA TYR A 379 -7.02 17.30 12.86
C TYR A 379 -7.08 18.33 11.74
N VAL A 380 -8.29 18.67 11.28
CA VAL A 380 -8.53 19.73 10.28
C VAL A 380 -8.08 21.08 10.82
N ASP A 381 -8.53 21.45 12.02
CA ASP A 381 -8.16 22.70 12.68
C ASP A 381 -6.63 22.79 12.87
N LYS A 382 -5.94 21.66 13.17
CA LYS A 382 -4.47 21.62 13.20
C LYS A 382 -3.85 21.83 11.81
N MET A 383 -4.36 21.19 10.75
CA MET A 383 -3.80 21.37 9.40
C MET A 383 -3.94 22.82 8.90
N ILE A 384 -5.06 23.48 9.21
CA ILE A 384 -5.30 24.88 8.84
C ILE A 384 -4.38 25.82 9.63
N THR A 385 -4.22 25.63 10.95
CA THR A 385 -3.23 26.42 11.71
C THR A 385 -1.78 26.21 11.22
N LEU A 386 -1.39 24.98 10.83
CA LEU A 386 -0.08 24.72 10.21
C LEU A 386 0.11 25.48 8.88
N ALA A 387 -0.97 25.70 8.12
CA ALA A 387 -0.94 26.44 6.86
C ALA A 387 -0.91 27.96 7.07
N LYS A 388 -1.59 28.50 8.10
CA LYS A 388 -1.47 29.92 8.50
C LYS A 388 -0.03 30.31 8.86
N GLU A 389 0.74 29.40 9.45
CA GLU A 389 2.16 29.62 9.78
C GLU A 389 3.10 29.58 8.55
N GLY A 390 2.66 29.08 7.39
CA GLY A 390 3.37 29.07 6.10
C GLY A 390 4.65 28.22 5.98
N SER A 391 5.41 28.05 7.06
CA SER A 391 6.84 27.69 7.02
C SER A 391 7.13 26.27 6.50
N LEU A 392 8.33 26.09 5.95
CA LEU A 392 8.80 24.83 5.37
C LEU A 392 8.70 23.66 6.37
N HIS A 393 8.98 23.89 7.65
CA HIS A 393 8.84 22.87 8.69
C HIS A 393 7.37 22.47 8.89
N LYS A 394 6.42 23.42 8.95
CA LYS A 394 4.98 23.09 9.06
C LYS A 394 4.46 22.39 7.80
N ARG A 395 4.94 22.78 6.61
CA ARG A 395 4.63 22.10 5.35
C ARG A 395 5.09 20.63 5.34
N ARG A 396 6.29 20.34 5.88
CA ARG A 396 6.76 18.96 6.10
C ARG A 396 5.88 18.20 7.11
N GLN A 397 5.44 18.83 8.21
CA GLN A 397 4.49 18.20 9.15
C GLN A 397 3.14 17.87 8.49
N ALA A 398 2.62 18.75 7.64
CA ALA A 398 1.36 18.54 6.92
C ALA A 398 1.45 17.39 5.91
N LEU A 399 2.55 17.30 5.14
CA LEU A 399 2.84 16.18 4.23
C LEU A 399 2.95 14.82 4.97
N GLY A 400 3.40 14.82 6.23
CA GLY A 400 3.40 13.62 7.08
C GLY A 400 2.01 13.14 7.51
N PHE A 401 0.96 13.95 7.33
CA PHE A 401 -0.41 13.65 7.78
C PHE A 401 -1.43 13.54 6.64
N ILE A 402 -1.45 14.46 5.69
CA ILE A 402 -2.35 14.40 4.52
C ILE A 402 -1.84 13.31 3.55
N TYR A 403 -2.72 12.70 2.75
CA TYR A 403 -2.31 11.69 1.77
C TYR A 403 -1.96 12.27 0.39
N GLU A 404 -2.72 13.27 -0.08
CA GLU A 404 -2.54 13.87 -1.40
C GLU A 404 -1.64 15.12 -1.31
N LYS A 405 -0.45 15.07 -1.93
CA LYS A 405 0.52 16.18 -1.92
C LYS A 405 -0.08 17.50 -2.45
N GLN A 406 -0.90 17.43 -3.51
CA GLN A 406 -1.49 18.62 -4.15
C GLN A 406 -2.39 19.41 -3.19
N ILE A 407 -3.16 18.72 -2.34
CA ILE A 407 -4.01 19.37 -1.32
C ILE A 407 -3.15 20.16 -0.33
N VAL A 408 -1.94 19.70 0.01
CA VAL A 408 -1.03 20.46 0.88
C VAL A 408 -0.50 21.72 0.21
N HIS A 409 -0.31 21.71 -1.12
CA HIS A 409 0.08 22.92 -1.86
C HIS A 409 -1.06 23.94 -1.93
N ALA A 410 -2.28 23.52 -2.28
CA ALA A 410 -3.47 24.39 -2.28
C ALA A 410 -3.77 24.96 -0.87
N LEU A 411 -3.75 24.11 0.16
CA LEU A 411 -3.99 24.51 1.55
C LEU A 411 -3.03 25.62 2.01
N PHE A 412 -1.75 25.55 1.65
CA PHE A 412 -0.76 26.57 2.02
C PHE A 412 -0.80 27.83 1.14
N ALA A 413 -1.62 27.86 0.09
CA ALA A 413 -1.89 29.06 -0.72
C ALA A 413 -3.19 29.75 -0.27
N GLU A 414 -4.29 28.98 -0.14
CA GLU A 414 -5.64 29.52 0.11
C GLU A 414 -5.92 29.87 1.59
N VAL A 415 -5.32 29.16 2.55
CA VAL A 415 -5.62 29.37 3.98
C VAL A 415 -5.22 30.74 4.54
N PRO A 416 -4.05 31.31 4.21
CA PRO A 416 -3.67 32.64 4.70
C PRO A 416 -4.70 33.72 4.32
N GLU A 417 -5.18 33.70 3.08
CA GLU A 417 -6.20 34.61 2.56
C GLU A 417 -7.57 34.34 3.20
N ARG A 418 -8.07 33.10 3.15
CA ARG A 418 -9.43 32.75 3.62
C ARG A 418 -9.59 32.81 5.15
N TYR A 419 -8.51 32.57 5.91
CA TYR A 419 -8.58 32.39 7.37
C TYR A 419 -7.57 33.23 8.17
N GLY A 420 -6.95 34.26 7.58
CA GLY A 420 -6.04 35.21 8.25
C GLY A 420 -6.57 35.71 9.59
N GLU A 421 -7.76 36.33 9.59
CA GLU A 421 -8.39 36.88 10.80
C GLU A 421 -9.01 35.82 11.73
N ARG A 422 -9.27 34.60 11.24
CA ARG A 422 -9.98 33.58 12.01
C ARG A 422 -9.06 32.87 13.00
N ASN A 423 -9.24 33.14 14.29
CA ASN A 423 -8.54 32.49 15.39
C ASN A 423 -9.19 31.15 15.80
N GLY A 424 -9.12 30.18 14.88
CA GLY A 424 -9.61 28.81 15.10
C GLY A 424 -11.10 28.60 14.76
N GLY A 425 -11.58 27.37 14.98
CA GLY A 425 -12.97 27.02 14.70
C GLY A 425 -13.31 27.12 13.20
N TYR A 426 -12.48 26.50 12.36
CA TYR A 426 -12.62 26.53 10.90
C TYR A 426 -13.61 25.47 10.37
N THR A 427 -14.14 24.62 11.25
CA THR A 427 -15.04 23.50 10.92
C THR A 427 -16.40 23.61 11.61
N ARG A 428 -17.48 23.56 10.81
CA ARG A 428 -18.87 23.48 11.28
C ARG A 428 -19.37 22.03 11.18
N ILE A 429 -20.23 21.61 12.12
CA ILE A 429 -20.92 20.31 12.06
C ILE A 429 -22.43 20.53 12.10
N ILE A 430 -23.12 20.16 11.02
CA ILE A 430 -24.58 20.20 10.91
C ILE A 430 -25.11 18.77 11.07
N ARG A 431 -25.96 18.53 12.07
CA ARG A 431 -26.60 17.20 12.28
C ARG A 431 -27.62 16.92 11.19
N THR A 432 -27.80 15.65 10.83
CA THR A 432 -28.84 15.23 9.87
C THR A 432 -29.68 14.11 10.48
N LEU A 433 -30.74 13.71 9.77
CA LEU A 433 -31.43 12.44 10.02
C LEU A 433 -30.43 11.28 10.15
N PRO A 434 -30.70 10.27 11.00
CA PRO A 434 -29.88 9.08 11.11
C PRO A 434 -29.91 8.25 9.82
N ARG A 435 -28.97 7.31 9.69
CA ARG A 435 -28.91 6.41 8.54
C ARG A 435 -29.96 5.29 8.65
N ARG A 436 -30.72 5.03 7.58
CA ARG A 436 -31.60 3.85 7.45
C ARG A 436 -30.76 2.56 7.52
N GLY A 437 -31.18 1.61 8.35
CA GLY A 437 -30.44 0.36 8.61
C GLY A 437 -29.80 0.35 10.00
N ASP A 438 -28.62 0.98 10.15
CA ASP A 438 -27.85 0.98 11.41
C ASP A 438 -28.28 2.06 12.43
N ASN A 439 -29.28 2.90 12.09
CA ASN A 439 -29.73 4.08 12.85
C ASN A 439 -28.58 5.03 13.27
N ALA A 440 -27.44 5.00 12.56
CA ALA A 440 -26.26 5.74 12.99
C ALA A 440 -26.51 7.26 12.88
N PRO A 441 -26.22 8.05 13.93
CA PRO A 441 -26.44 9.49 13.90
C PRO A 441 -25.47 10.15 12.92
N MET A 442 -26.00 10.68 11.82
CA MET A 442 -25.23 11.30 10.74
C MET A 442 -25.09 12.82 10.93
N ALA A 443 -24.08 13.39 10.28
CA ALA A 443 -23.82 14.83 10.22
C ALA A 443 -23.06 15.18 8.94
N TYR A 444 -23.26 16.39 8.42
CA TYR A 444 -22.28 17.05 7.57
C TYR A 444 -21.20 17.68 8.45
N ILE A 445 -19.96 17.63 7.98
CA ILE A 445 -18.87 18.51 8.44
C ILE A 445 -18.38 19.30 7.24
N GLU A 446 -18.17 20.59 7.44
CA GLU A 446 -17.86 21.57 6.39
C GLU A 446 -16.87 22.62 6.88
N LEU A 447 -16.08 23.16 5.96
CA LEU A 447 -15.19 24.30 6.17
C LEU A 447 -16.01 25.60 6.19
N VAL A 448 -15.74 26.45 7.18
CA VAL A 448 -16.46 27.73 7.42
C VAL A 448 -16.08 28.79 6.42
#